data_AF-A0A921E606-F1
#
_entry.id   AF-A0A921E606-F1
#
_cell.length_a   1.000
_cell.length_b   1.000
_cell.length_c   1.000
_cell.angle_alpha   90.00
_cell.angle_beta   90.00
_cell.angle_gamma   90.00
#
_symmetry.space_group_name_H-M   'P 1'
#
loop_
_entity.id
_entity.type
_entity.pdbx_description
1 polymer ?
#
loop_
_entity_poly.entity_id
_entity_poly.type
_entity_poly.pdbx_seq_one_letter_code
_entity_poly.pdbx_strand_id
1 'polypeptide(L)'
;MRLSSVFATALAVTLVAFPDRVPAATALEPFETVHGWAVERRVDGSGAPSCRMTHTAQDAAGETAGAVIVARGGRFLTLLLADRDWDFASGERLSVPLVLDGKPLGTNPVWTGDGQVLRAALPATYLPDLLAARSVSLRVAEADATFAIPDIAAAYIALERCESASAKPPAVAVEPALPSPARMASYTVGLAVERVLQDCDVAAQASDRAAVRARMATLRPEMIPYEAAIRHEITKSRGFSCPTADKEQAFQEAMRRFIAMSPDDLAAAIDIPSQPEVVTPVKKP
;
A
#
# COMPACT_ATOMS: atom_id res chain seq x y z
N MET A 1 -60.10 -22.53 -0.17
CA MET A 1 -58.72 -22.86 -0.61
C MET A 1 -57.97 -21.54 -0.69
N ARG A 2 -57.18 -21.23 0.34
CA ARG A 2 -55.71 -21.42 0.46
C ARG A 2 -54.92 -20.23 -0.10
N LEU A 3 -54.33 -19.47 0.82
CA LEU A 3 -53.34 -18.41 0.57
C LEU A 3 -51.98 -19.01 0.18
N SER A 4 -51.15 -18.20 -0.50
CA SER A 4 -49.69 -18.06 -0.35
C SER A 4 -49.26 -16.87 -1.23
N SER A 5 -48.67 -15.78 -0.74
CA SER A 5 -47.40 -15.57 -0.01
C SER A 5 -46.20 -15.33 -0.93
N VAL A 6 -45.82 -14.04 -1.01
CA VAL A 6 -44.46 -13.47 -1.06
C VAL A 6 -43.31 -14.42 -1.40
N PHE A 7 -42.58 -14.14 -2.49
CA PHE A 7 -41.11 -14.24 -2.50
C PHE A 7 -40.49 -13.17 -3.39
N ALA A 8 -39.62 -12.35 -2.79
CA ALA A 8 -38.59 -11.62 -3.52
C ALA A 8 -37.37 -12.54 -3.66
N THR A 9 -36.83 -12.68 -4.85
CA THR A 9 -35.60 -13.45 -5.11
C THR A 9 -34.56 -12.56 -5.76
N ALA A 10 -33.50 -12.27 -5.02
CA ALA A 10 -32.30 -11.66 -5.56
C ALA A 10 -31.64 -12.63 -6.55
N LEU A 11 -31.30 -12.15 -7.74
CA LEU A 11 -30.50 -12.90 -8.72
C LEU A 11 -29.02 -12.80 -8.34
N ALA A 12 -28.58 -13.67 -7.44
CA ALA A 12 -27.18 -14.00 -7.30
C ALA A 12 -26.76 -14.90 -8.49
N VAL A 13 -26.05 -14.33 -9.45
CA VAL A 13 -25.48 -15.11 -10.56
C VAL A 13 -24.22 -15.83 -10.07
N THR A 14 -24.39 -17.08 -9.62
CA THR A 14 -23.28 -17.99 -9.33
C THR A 14 -22.74 -18.59 -10.63
N LEU A 15 -21.63 -18.05 -11.14
CA LEU A 15 -20.81 -18.73 -12.16
C LEU A 15 -19.86 -19.72 -11.49
N VAL A 16 -19.85 -20.97 -11.99
CA VAL A 16 -19.18 -22.10 -11.36
C VAL A 16 -17.92 -22.50 -12.16
N ALA A 17 -16.81 -22.61 -11.44
CA ALA A 17 -15.60 -23.39 -11.73
C ALA A 17 -14.89 -23.24 -13.09
N PHE A 18 -13.79 -22.48 -13.09
CA PHE A 18 -12.60 -22.82 -13.87
C PHE A 18 -11.69 -23.74 -13.02
N PRO A 19 -11.14 -24.84 -13.57
CA PRO A 19 -10.16 -25.66 -12.87
C PRO A 19 -8.75 -25.03 -12.91
N ASP A 20 -8.13 -24.96 -11.73
CA ASP A 20 -6.70 -24.80 -11.43
C ASP A 20 -5.79 -23.90 -12.30
N ARG A 21 -5.22 -22.88 -11.63
CA ARG A 21 -4.15 -21.93 -12.04
C ARG A 21 -4.57 -20.58 -12.65
N VAL A 22 -5.70 -20.03 -12.25
CA VAL A 22 -5.84 -18.56 -12.21
C VAL A 22 -5.12 -18.06 -10.94
N PRO A 23 -4.14 -17.13 -11.02
CA PRO A 23 -3.58 -16.50 -9.83
C PRO A 23 -4.71 -15.79 -9.09
N ALA A 24 -4.85 -16.06 -7.78
CA ALA A 24 -6.01 -15.73 -6.94
C ALA A 24 -6.87 -14.59 -7.49
N ALA A 25 -7.95 -14.97 -8.18
CA ALA A 25 -8.84 -14.04 -8.87
C ALA A 25 -9.29 -13.00 -7.86
N THR A 26 -8.80 -11.78 -8.06
CA THR A 26 -8.85 -10.75 -7.03
C THR A 26 -10.30 -10.42 -6.74
N ALA A 27 -10.73 -10.51 -5.48
CA ALA A 27 -12.13 -10.33 -5.14
C ALA A 27 -12.59 -8.92 -5.55
N LEU A 28 -13.63 -8.88 -6.39
CA LEU A 28 -14.18 -7.67 -6.98
C LEU A 28 -15.65 -7.54 -6.58
N GLU A 29 -15.98 -6.39 -6.00
CA GLU A 29 -17.35 -6.02 -5.66
C GLU A 29 -17.91 -5.10 -6.76
N PRO A 30 -19.11 -5.37 -7.30
CA PRO A 30 -19.80 -4.44 -8.19
C PRO A 30 -20.04 -3.10 -7.49
N PHE A 31 -19.68 -2.00 -8.14
CA PHE A 31 -19.90 -0.63 -7.64
C PHE A 31 -21.04 0.06 -8.39
N GLU A 32 -20.99 0.08 -9.72
CA GLU A 32 -21.98 0.73 -10.58
C GLU A 32 -22.02 0.06 -11.97
N THR A 33 -23.09 0.24 -12.73
CA THR A 33 -23.12 -0.12 -14.17
C THR A 33 -23.63 1.05 -14.98
N VAL A 34 -22.83 1.50 -15.95
CA VAL A 34 -23.01 2.78 -16.65
C VAL A 34 -22.79 2.56 -18.15
N HIS A 35 -23.84 2.72 -18.96
CA HIS A 35 -23.79 2.60 -20.42
C HIS A 35 -23.08 1.32 -20.94
N GLY A 36 -23.33 0.16 -20.31
CA GLY A 36 -22.70 -1.12 -20.66
C GLY A 36 -21.34 -1.38 -19.99
N TRP A 37 -20.78 -0.43 -19.25
CA TRP A 37 -19.59 -0.63 -18.43
C TRP A 37 -19.95 -1.09 -17.03
N ALA A 38 -19.36 -2.20 -16.59
CA ALA A 38 -19.33 -2.59 -15.18
C ALA A 38 -18.18 -1.86 -14.47
N VAL A 39 -18.47 -1.08 -13.43
CA VAL A 39 -17.47 -0.48 -12.54
C VAL A 39 -17.36 -1.35 -11.30
N GLU A 40 -16.15 -1.81 -11.00
CA GLU A 40 -15.87 -2.79 -9.95
C GLU A 40 -14.78 -2.28 -9.01
N ARG A 41 -14.95 -2.55 -7.71
CA ARG A 41 -14.00 -2.25 -6.64
C ARG A 41 -13.22 -3.50 -6.26
N ARG A 42 -11.91 -3.39 -6.08
CA ARG A 42 -11.08 -4.45 -5.49
C ARG A 42 -11.24 -4.46 -3.97
N VAL A 43 -11.43 -5.66 -3.40
CA VAL A 43 -11.70 -5.83 -1.96
C VAL A 43 -10.41 -6.00 -1.12
N ASP A 44 -9.30 -6.45 -1.71
CA ASP A 44 -8.00 -6.56 -1.05
C ASP A 44 -7.10 -5.33 -1.28
N GLY A 45 -6.40 -4.92 -0.22
CA GLY A 45 -5.55 -3.73 -0.19
C GLY A 45 -4.18 -3.90 -0.87
N SER A 46 -4.10 -4.63 -1.99
CA SER A 46 -2.88 -4.69 -2.81
C SER A 46 -2.64 -3.38 -3.55
N GLY A 47 -1.39 -3.05 -3.87
CA GLY A 47 -0.97 -1.76 -4.49
C GLY A 47 -1.41 -1.54 -5.94
N ALA A 48 -2.47 -2.22 -6.39
CA ALA A 48 -3.10 -2.10 -7.70
C ALA A 48 -4.28 -1.09 -7.64
N PRO A 49 -4.67 -0.46 -8.77
CA PRO A 49 -5.68 0.62 -8.80
C PRO A 49 -7.04 0.16 -8.23
N SER A 50 -7.56 0.87 -7.21
CA SER A 50 -8.59 0.35 -6.29
C SER A 50 -9.91 0.01 -6.98
N CYS A 51 -10.22 0.68 -8.09
CA CYS A 51 -11.31 0.37 -8.97
C CYS A 51 -10.84 0.10 -10.41
N ARG A 52 -11.71 -0.57 -11.17
CA ARG A 52 -11.62 -0.72 -12.62
C ARG A 52 -13.00 -0.53 -13.25
N MET A 53 -13.02 -0.21 -14.53
CA MET A 53 -14.22 -0.26 -15.36
C MET A 53 -13.99 -1.23 -16.52
N THR A 54 -14.98 -2.08 -16.80
CA THR A 54 -14.91 -3.17 -17.77
C THR A 54 -16.09 -3.08 -18.73
N HIS A 55 -15.84 -3.09 -20.04
CA HIS A 55 -16.86 -3.27 -21.07
C HIS A 55 -16.60 -4.60 -21.80
N THR A 56 -17.57 -5.50 -21.81
CA THR A 56 -17.49 -6.82 -22.45
C THR A 56 -18.22 -6.82 -23.79
N ALA A 57 -17.56 -7.29 -24.84
CA ALA A 57 -18.19 -7.63 -26.10
C ALA A 57 -18.70 -9.08 -26.06
N GLN A 58 -19.92 -9.31 -26.54
CA GLN A 58 -20.50 -10.64 -26.73
C GLN A 58 -20.57 -10.97 -28.22
N ASP A 59 -20.41 -12.26 -28.55
CA ASP A 59 -20.70 -12.77 -29.89
C ASP A 59 -22.21 -13.05 -30.09
N ALA A 60 -22.57 -13.56 -31.27
CA ALA A 60 -23.96 -13.85 -31.62
C ALA A 60 -24.61 -14.97 -30.78
N ALA A 61 -23.84 -15.76 -30.03
CA ALA A 61 -24.36 -16.74 -29.08
C ALA A 61 -24.56 -16.16 -27.67
N GLY A 62 -24.13 -14.91 -27.43
CA GLY A 62 -24.13 -14.26 -26.11
C GLY A 62 -22.89 -14.56 -25.28
N GLU A 63 -21.92 -15.30 -25.82
CA GLU A 63 -20.66 -15.63 -25.15
C GLU A 63 -19.70 -14.45 -25.20
N THR A 64 -18.89 -14.26 -24.17
CA THR A 64 -17.89 -13.17 -24.15
C THR A 64 -16.83 -13.41 -25.22
N ALA A 65 -16.76 -12.52 -26.20
CA ALA A 65 -15.76 -12.52 -27.27
C ALA A 65 -14.51 -11.72 -26.90
N GLY A 66 -14.68 -10.66 -26.09
CA GLY A 66 -13.56 -9.83 -25.63
C GLY A 66 -13.97 -8.81 -24.58
N ALA A 67 -13.00 -8.07 -24.05
CA ALA A 67 -13.24 -7.02 -23.07
C ALA A 67 -12.22 -5.87 -23.15
N VAL A 68 -12.69 -4.67 -22.82
CA VAL A 68 -11.85 -3.49 -22.54
C VAL A 68 -11.91 -3.22 -21.04
N ILE A 69 -10.75 -3.19 -20.39
CA ILE A 69 -10.63 -2.89 -18.95
C ILE A 69 -9.76 -1.65 -18.78
N VAL A 70 -10.27 -0.67 -18.05
CA VAL A 70 -9.57 0.59 -17.74
C VAL A 70 -9.46 0.75 -16.23
N ALA A 71 -8.27 1.12 -15.74
CA ALA A 71 -8.03 1.40 -14.33
C ALA A 71 -7.02 2.55 -14.14
N ARG A 72 -7.19 3.37 -13.09
CA ARG A 72 -6.44 4.62 -12.92
C ARG A 72 -5.25 4.45 -11.95
N GLY A 73 -4.03 4.46 -12.48
CA GLY A 73 -2.78 4.21 -11.73
C GLY A 73 -1.93 5.47 -11.52
N GLY A 74 -2.40 6.41 -10.69
CA GLY A 74 -1.65 7.62 -10.32
C GLY A 74 -1.30 8.52 -11.52
N ARG A 75 -0.09 8.38 -12.06
CA ARG A 75 0.40 9.13 -13.25
C ARG A 75 0.06 8.47 -14.59
N PHE A 76 -0.46 7.25 -14.58
CA PHE A 76 -0.75 6.45 -15.76
C PHE A 76 -2.16 5.89 -15.72
N LEU A 77 -2.73 5.64 -16.89
CA LEU A 77 -3.93 4.84 -17.07
C LEU A 77 -3.50 3.43 -17.49
N THR A 78 -3.98 2.40 -16.80
CA THR A 78 -3.81 1.02 -17.26
C THR A 78 -4.96 0.69 -18.21
N LEU A 79 -4.62 0.36 -19.45
CA LEU A 79 -5.55 -0.19 -20.42
C LEU A 79 -5.22 -1.68 -20.60
N LEU A 80 -6.21 -2.53 -20.42
CA LEU A 80 -6.15 -3.93 -20.83
C LEU A 80 -7.19 -4.18 -21.92
N LEU A 81 -6.77 -4.93 -22.93
CA LEU A 81 -7.62 -5.46 -23.99
C LEU A 81 -7.55 -6.97 -23.87
N ALA A 82 -8.70 -7.63 -23.93
CA ALA A 82 -8.80 -9.09 -23.88
C ALA A 82 -9.62 -9.57 -25.06
N ASP A 83 -9.16 -10.63 -25.72
CA ASP A 83 -9.83 -11.27 -26.84
C ASP A 83 -9.77 -12.78 -26.63
N ARG A 84 -10.87 -13.49 -26.89
CA ARG A 84 -10.96 -14.94 -26.70
C ARG A 84 -10.00 -15.71 -27.59
N ASP A 85 -9.67 -15.17 -28.75
CA ASP A 85 -8.90 -15.86 -29.78
C ASP A 85 -7.38 -15.54 -29.71
N TRP A 86 -6.93 -14.84 -28.65
CA TRP A 86 -5.52 -14.53 -28.38
C TRP A 86 -4.84 -15.56 -27.46
N ASP A 87 -3.54 -15.83 -27.71
CA ASP A 87 -2.69 -16.71 -26.89
C ASP A 87 -1.25 -16.18 -26.85
N PHE A 88 -1.01 -15.10 -26.10
CA PHE A 88 0.31 -14.51 -25.90
C PHE A 88 1.11 -15.22 -24.80
N ALA A 89 2.42 -15.32 -24.97
CA ALA A 89 3.27 -15.82 -23.90
C ALA A 89 3.27 -14.87 -22.69
N SER A 90 3.24 -15.42 -21.46
CA SER A 90 3.27 -14.64 -20.22
C SER A 90 4.49 -13.70 -20.17
N GLY A 91 4.23 -12.39 -20.21
CA GLY A 91 5.26 -11.35 -20.20
C GLY A 91 5.81 -10.97 -21.58
N GLU A 92 5.24 -11.49 -22.66
CA GLU A 92 5.58 -11.14 -24.04
C GLU A 92 5.46 -9.63 -24.28
N ARG A 93 6.37 -9.03 -25.04
CA ARG A 93 6.39 -7.59 -25.29
C ARG A 93 6.35 -7.24 -26.77
N LEU A 94 5.39 -6.40 -27.12
CA LEU A 94 5.18 -5.89 -28.47
C LEU A 94 4.93 -4.38 -28.42
N SER A 95 5.40 -3.68 -29.45
CA SER A 95 5.22 -2.23 -29.62
C SER A 95 4.38 -2.00 -30.86
N VAL A 96 3.08 -1.86 -30.66
CA VAL A 96 2.09 -1.72 -31.74
C VAL A 96 1.31 -0.41 -31.57
N PRO A 97 0.94 0.27 -32.67
CA PRO A 97 0.13 1.48 -32.59
C PRO A 97 -1.22 1.22 -31.90
N LEU A 98 -1.52 2.05 -30.91
CA LEU A 98 -2.86 2.17 -30.35
C LEU A 98 -3.65 3.19 -31.18
N VAL A 99 -4.80 2.79 -31.69
CA VAL A 99 -5.63 3.57 -32.61
C VAL A 99 -6.96 3.90 -31.93
N LEU A 100 -7.35 5.17 -31.93
CA LEU A 100 -8.61 5.68 -31.39
C LEU A 100 -9.44 6.26 -32.53
N ASP A 101 -10.62 5.70 -32.79
CA ASP A 101 -11.50 6.07 -33.91
C ASP A 101 -10.74 6.23 -35.25
N GLY A 102 -9.90 5.24 -35.57
CA GLY A 102 -9.07 5.21 -36.79
C GLY A 102 -7.81 6.08 -36.77
N LYS A 103 -7.59 6.89 -35.72
CA LYS A 103 -6.42 7.77 -35.58
C LYS A 103 -5.36 7.13 -34.66
N PRO A 104 -4.11 6.93 -35.12
CA PRO A 104 -3.05 6.42 -34.25
C PRO A 104 -2.67 7.46 -33.19
N LEU A 105 -2.45 7.02 -31.95
CA LEU A 105 -1.78 7.82 -30.94
C LEU A 105 -0.32 8.06 -31.34
N GLY A 106 0.18 9.27 -31.06
CA GLY A 106 1.45 9.76 -31.62
C GLY A 106 2.73 9.03 -31.17
N THR A 107 2.64 8.12 -30.19
CA THR A 107 3.71 7.17 -29.87
C THR A 107 3.12 5.77 -29.67
N ASN A 108 3.85 4.73 -30.07
CA ASN A 108 3.43 3.34 -29.87
C ASN A 108 3.62 2.96 -28.39
N PRO A 109 2.55 2.61 -27.66
CA PRO A 109 2.71 2.05 -26.32
C PRO A 109 3.33 0.65 -26.38
N VAL A 110 4.11 0.32 -25.36
CA VAL A 110 4.60 -1.06 -25.14
C VAL A 110 3.52 -1.84 -24.42
N TRP A 111 3.06 -2.91 -25.07
CA TRP A 111 2.12 -3.86 -24.48
C TRP A 111 2.87 -5.02 -23.85
N THR A 112 2.28 -5.58 -22.80
CA THR A 112 2.69 -6.85 -22.20
C THR A 112 1.55 -7.85 -22.36
N GLY A 113 1.82 -8.97 -23.02
CA GLY A 113 0.88 -10.08 -23.21
C GLY A 113 0.92 -11.07 -22.05
N ASP A 114 -0.23 -11.68 -21.78
CA ASP A 114 -0.41 -12.77 -20.81
C ASP A 114 -1.67 -13.57 -21.19
N GLY A 115 -1.50 -14.66 -21.95
CA GLY A 115 -2.59 -15.45 -22.52
C GLY A 115 -3.50 -14.60 -23.43
N GLN A 116 -4.79 -14.56 -23.09
CA GLN A 116 -5.82 -13.81 -23.83
C GLN A 116 -5.79 -12.28 -23.64
N VAL A 117 -4.81 -11.73 -22.90
CA VAL A 117 -4.82 -10.32 -22.47
C VAL A 117 -3.56 -9.57 -22.92
N LEU A 118 -3.76 -8.37 -23.47
CA LEU A 118 -2.72 -7.36 -23.67
C LEU A 118 -2.91 -6.19 -22.70
N ARG A 119 -1.83 -5.78 -22.02
CA ARG A 119 -1.81 -4.67 -21.05
C ARG A 119 -0.82 -3.59 -21.45
N ALA A 120 -1.23 -2.33 -21.45
CA ALA A 120 -0.36 -1.17 -21.55
C ALA A 120 -0.58 -0.17 -20.40
N ALA A 121 0.49 0.51 -20.01
CA ALA A 121 0.43 1.69 -19.15
C ALA A 121 0.53 2.94 -20.06
N LEU A 122 -0.58 3.66 -20.18
CA LEU A 122 -0.69 4.87 -20.99
C LEU A 122 -0.42 6.11 -20.13
N PRO A 123 0.39 7.07 -20.60
CA PRO A 123 0.48 8.40 -19.99
C PRO A 123 -0.91 9.05 -19.84
N ALA A 124 -1.16 9.71 -18.70
CA ALA A 124 -2.43 10.41 -18.46
C ALA A 124 -2.75 11.51 -19.49
N THR A 125 -1.76 11.97 -20.26
CA THR A 125 -1.93 12.90 -21.38
C THR A 125 -2.80 12.36 -22.52
N TYR A 126 -2.96 11.03 -22.64
CA TYR A 126 -3.86 10.42 -23.64
C TYR A 126 -5.29 10.23 -23.14
N LEU A 127 -5.59 10.59 -21.89
CA LEU A 127 -6.94 10.49 -21.34
C LEU A 127 -7.98 11.30 -22.16
N PRO A 128 -7.75 12.57 -22.56
CA PRO A 128 -8.77 13.33 -23.30
C PRO A 128 -9.14 12.68 -24.65
N ASP A 129 -8.15 12.16 -25.38
CA ASP A 129 -8.38 11.46 -26.65
C ASP A 129 -9.14 10.14 -26.43
N LEU A 130 -8.78 9.38 -25.40
CA LEU A 130 -9.46 8.14 -25.02
C LEU A 130 -10.91 8.38 -24.60
N LEU A 131 -11.19 9.45 -23.84
CA LEU A 131 -12.55 9.78 -23.40
C LEU A 131 -13.44 10.33 -24.53
N ALA A 132 -12.85 10.83 -25.62
CA ALA A 132 -13.56 11.28 -26.81
C ALA A 132 -13.84 10.16 -27.83
N ALA A 133 -13.16 9.02 -27.70
CA ALA A 133 -13.21 7.92 -28.66
C ALA A 133 -14.41 6.98 -28.43
N ARG A 134 -14.86 6.32 -29.51
CA ARG A 134 -15.92 5.29 -29.50
C ARG A 134 -15.40 3.88 -29.74
N SER A 135 -14.20 3.78 -30.29
CA SER A 135 -13.49 2.55 -30.61
C SER A 135 -12.01 2.66 -30.28
N VAL A 136 -11.44 1.55 -29.83
CA VAL A 136 -10.01 1.39 -29.59
C VAL A 136 -9.52 0.18 -30.40
N SER A 137 -8.44 0.33 -31.15
CA SER A 137 -7.90 -0.74 -31.99
C SER A 137 -6.40 -0.92 -31.80
N LEU A 138 -5.93 -2.16 -31.90
CA LEU A 138 -4.51 -2.49 -32.02
C LEU A 138 -4.20 -2.83 -33.47
N ARG A 139 -3.23 -2.12 -34.04
CA ARG A 139 -2.70 -2.45 -35.37
C ARG A 139 -1.64 -3.54 -35.25
N VAL A 140 -2.07 -4.81 -35.30
CA VAL A 140 -1.17 -5.96 -35.47
C VAL A 140 -1.00 -6.25 -36.97
N ALA A 141 0.04 -7.00 -37.33
CA ALA A 141 0.53 -7.05 -38.71
C ALA A 141 -0.47 -7.60 -39.75
N GLU A 142 -1.45 -8.41 -39.32
CA GLU A 142 -2.38 -9.12 -40.21
C GLU A 142 -3.83 -8.60 -40.12
N ALA A 143 -4.21 -7.91 -39.04
CA ALA A 143 -5.54 -7.30 -38.86
C ALA A 143 -5.54 -6.19 -37.78
N ASP A 144 -6.46 -5.22 -37.86
CA ASP A 144 -6.72 -4.27 -36.76
C ASP A 144 -7.71 -4.91 -35.76
N ALA A 145 -7.23 -5.36 -34.59
CA ALA A 145 -8.10 -5.89 -33.54
C ALA A 145 -8.84 -4.73 -32.85
N THR A 146 -10.17 -4.68 -32.98
CA THR A 146 -10.98 -3.48 -32.69
C THR A 146 -12.03 -3.76 -31.62
N PHE A 147 -12.06 -2.91 -30.59
CA PHE A 147 -12.97 -3.00 -29.45
C PHE A 147 -13.86 -1.75 -29.35
N ALA A 148 -15.14 -1.94 -29.09
CA ALA A 148 -16.07 -0.85 -28.82
C ALA A 148 -15.88 -0.30 -27.39
N ILE A 149 -15.88 1.03 -27.26
CA ILE A 149 -15.82 1.76 -25.99
C ILE A 149 -16.94 2.80 -25.90
N PRO A 150 -18.22 2.38 -25.95
CA PRO A 150 -19.37 3.29 -25.97
C PRO A 150 -19.44 4.13 -24.70
N ASP A 151 -19.69 5.43 -24.81
CA ASP A 151 -19.88 6.36 -23.67
C ASP A 151 -18.80 6.26 -22.57
N ILE A 152 -17.55 5.93 -22.95
CA ILE A 152 -16.41 5.72 -22.05
C ILE A 152 -16.18 6.90 -21.08
N ALA A 153 -16.49 8.13 -21.49
CA ALA A 153 -16.47 9.30 -20.61
C ALA A 153 -17.42 9.18 -19.41
N ALA A 154 -18.65 8.69 -19.59
CA ALA A 154 -19.61 8.51 -18.51
C ALA A 154 -19.16 7.41 -17.53
N ALA A 155 -18.64 6.31 -18.07
CA ALA A 155 -18.03 5.23 -17.29
C ALA A 155 -16.78 5.69 -16.52
N TYR A 156 -15.96 6.58 -17.11
CA TYR A 156 -14.79 7.14 -16.43
C TYR A 156 -15.17 8.02 -15.23
N ILE A 157 -16.23 8.85 -15.34
CA ILE A 157 -16.75 9.61 -14.18
C ILE A 157 -17.25 8.65 -13.08
N ALA A 158 -17.84 7.50 -13.46
CA ALA A 158 -18.22 6.45 -12.51
C ALA A 158 -17.02 5.74 -11.87
N LEU A 159 -15.93 5.51 -12.63
CA LEU A 159 -14.64 5.06 -12.10
C LEU A 159 -14.06 6.07 -11.11
N GLU A 160 -14.16 7.38 -11.38
CA GLU A 160 -13.72 8.41 -10.44
C GLU A 160 -14.57 8.44 -9.16
N ARG A 161 -15.89 8.26 -9.26
CA ARG A 161 -16.75 8.05 -8.06
C ARG A 161 -16.33 6.81 -7.29
N CYS A 162 -16.04 5.71 -7.98
CA CYS A 162 -15.57 4.47 -7.37
C CYS A 162 -14.25 4.69 -6.62
N GLU A 163 -13.24 5.29 -7.26
CA GLU A 163 -11.96 5.63 -6.63
C GLU A 163 -12.14 6.61 -5.47
N SER A 164 -13.05 7.59 -5.56
CA SER A 164 -13.34 8.53 -4.45
C SER A 164 -14.12 7.90 -3.29
N ALA A 165 -14.86 6.81 -3.52
CA ALA A 165 -15.54 6.03 -2.48
C ALA A 165 -14.71 4.82 -1.99
N SER A 166 -13.64 4.47 -2.71
CA SER A 166 -12.66 3.41 -2.38
C SER A 166 -11.42 3.98 -1.71
N ALA A 167 -11.11 5.25 -1.99
CA ALA A 167 -10.58 6.18 -1.01
C ALA A 167 -11.56 6.20 0.17
N LYS A 168 -11.35 5.24 1.07
CA LYS A 168 -11.88 5.17 2.42
C LYS A 168 -11.83 6.62 2.95
N PRO A 169 -12.97 7.30 3.23
CA PRO A 169 -12.92 8.63 3.84
C PRO A 169 -12.10 8.42 5.11
N PRO A 170 -10.90 9.05 5.20
CA PRO A 170 -9.74 8.41 5.78
C PRO A 170 -10.15 7.79 7.08
N ALA A 171 -10.23 6.44 7.09
CA ALA A 171 -10.42 5.78 8.35
C ALA A 171 -9.21 6.21 9.14
N VAL A 172 -9.47 6.91 10.23
CA VAL A 172 -8.41 7.37 11.11
C VAL A 172 -7.95 6.08 11.83
N ALA A 173 -7.12 5.17 11.30
CA ALA A 173 -5.81 5.42 10.66
C ALA A 173 -5.40 6.89 10.73
N VAL A 174 -5.34 7.35 11.99
CA VAL A 174 -4.05 7.62 12.60
C VAL A 174 -3.00 6.77 11.85
N GLU A 175 -2.44 7.32 10.77
CA GLU A 175 -1.01 7.15 10.50
C GLU A 175 -0.37 7.24 11.88
N PRO A 176 0.11 6.12 12.47
CA PRO A 176 0.27 6.00 13.93
C PRO A 176 1.07 7.19 14.40
N ALA A 177 0.39 8.14 15.07
CA ALA A 177 0.73 9.55 14.97
C ALA A 177 2.16 9.69 15.44
N LEU A 178 3.07 10.01 14.50
CA LEU A 178 4.51 9.76 14.60
C LEU A 178 4.92 9.87 16.07
N PRO A 179 5.18 8.73 16.76
CA PRO A 179 5.20 8.72 18.21
C PRO A 179 6.08 9.86 18.71
N SER A 180 5.61 10.62 19.71
CA SER A 180 6.25 11.90 20.02
C SER A 180 7.76 11.73 20.13
N PRO A 181 8.59 12.71 19.73
CA PRO A 181 10.05 12.57 19.77
C PRO A 181 10.57 12.04 21.12
N ALA A 182 9.90 12.42 22.21
CA ALA A 182 10.12 11.89 23.55
C ALA A 182 9.80 10.39 23.74
N ARG A 183 8.73 9.86 23.15
CA ARG A 183 8.41 8.43 23.16
C ARG A 183 9.38 7.62 22.29
N MET A 184 9.77 8.14 21.11
CA MET A 184 10.82 7.51 20.30
C MET A 184 12.18 7.50 21.01
N ALA A 185 12.55 8.60 21.67
CA ALA A 185 13.75 8.67 22.50
C ALA A 185 13.68 7.69 23.69
N SER A 186 12.54 7.66 24.41
CA SER A 186 12.34 6.70 25.52
C SER A 186 12.39 5.25 25.04
N TYR A 187 11.90 4.91 23.84
CA TYR A 187 12.03 3.55 23.29
C TYR A 187 13.48 3.22 22.92
N THR A 188 14.19 4.18 22.32
CA THR A 188 15.61 4.05 21.97
C THR A 188 16.48 3.80 23.21
N VAL A 189 16.25 4.55 24.29
CA VAL A 189 16.89 4.31 25.60
C VAL A 189 16.48 2.97 26.20
N GLY A 190 15.21 2.59 26.09
CA GLY A 190 14.74 1.30 26.59
C GLY A 190 15.38 0.10 25.87
N LEU A 191 15.60 0.19 24.55
CA LEU A 191 16.39 -0.79 23.78
C LEU A 191 17.84 -0.86 24.27
N ALA A 192 18.44 0.27 24.68
CA ALA A 192 19.78 0.32 25.28
C ALA A 192 19.84 -0.46 26.60
N VAL A 193 18.89 -0.17 27.49
CA VAL A 193 18.82 -0.79 28.83
C VAL A 193 18.49 -2.28 28.72
N GLU A 194 17.53 -2.68 27.85
CA GLU A 194 17.26 -4.10 27.58
C GLU A 194 18.51 -4.83 27.05
N ARG A 195 19.29 -4.22 26.13
CA ARG A 195 20.51 -4.83 25.58
C ARG A 195 21.61 -5.00 26.64
N VAL A 196 21.89 -3.97 27.44
CA VAL A 196 22.90 -4.05 28.50
C VAL A 196 22.51 -5.05 29.58
N LEU A 197 21.22 -5.12 29.96
CA LEU A 197 20.74 -6.12 30.93
C LEU A 197 20.78 -7.57 30.41
N GLN A 198 20.83 -7.78 29.09
CA GLN A 198 20.92 -9.10 28.45
C GLN A 198 22.36 -9.54 28.19
N ASP A 199 23.20 -8.65 27.69
CA ASP A 199 24.54 -8.98 27.18
C ASP A 199 25.68 -8.72 28.19
N CYS A 200 25.45 -7.88 29.20
CA CYS A 200 26.50 -7.38 30.09
C CYS A 200 26.30 -7.86 31.54
N ASP A 201 27.41 -8.14 32.22
CA ASP A 201 27.42 -8.49 33.64
C ASP A 201 27.27 -7.23 34.51
N VAL A 202 26.03 -6.76 34.65
CA VAL A 202 25.65 -5.59 35.46
C VAL A 202 24.72 -5.98 36.61
N ALA A 203 24.98 -5.45 37.79
CA ALA A 203 24.19 -5.74 38.98
C ALA A 203 22.84 -5.00 38.94
N ALA A 204 21.75 -5.70 38.60
CA ALA A 204 20.41 -5.10 38.53
C ALA A 204 19.37 -6.02 39.19
N GLN A 205 18.49 -5.45 40.04
CA GLN A 205 17.54 -6.25 40.81
C GLN A 205 16.46 -6.85 39.91
N ALA A 206 15.85 -7.95 40.36
CA ALA A 206 14.78 -8.62 39.62
C ALA A 206 13.56 -7.71 39.40
N SER A 207 13.27 -6.82 40.36
CA SER A 207 12.27 -5.74 40.25
C SER A 207 12.56 -4.79 39.10
N ASP A 208 13.81 -4.34 38.97
CA ASP A 208 14.22 -3.34 37.98
C ASP A 208 14.14 -3.95 36.58
N ARG A 209 14.65 -5.18 36.43
CA ARG A 209 14.53 -5.97 35.20
C ARG A 209 13.06 -6.25 34.81
N ALA A 210 12.15 -6.39 35.78
CA ALA A 210 10.72 -6.51 35.51
C ALA A 210 10.11 -5.17 35.08
N ALA A 211 10.44 -4.07 35.75
CA ALA A 211 9.94 -2.73 35.45
C ALA A 211 10.40 -2.22 34.07
N VAL A 212 11.66 -2.47 33.68
CA VAL A 212 12.18 -2.19 32.33
C VAL A 212 11.33 -2.90 31.26
N ARG A 213 11.12 -4.21 31.43
CA ARG A 213 10.32 -5.03 30.49
C ARG A 213 8.86 -4.58 30.43
N ALA A 214 8.26 -4.22 31.56
CA ALA A 214 6.89 -3.70 31.59
C ALA A 214 6.77 -2.38 30.82
N ARG A 215 7.71 -1.44 31.03
CA ARG A 215 7.76 -0.17 30.30
C ARG A 215 7.98 -0.37 28.80
N MET A 216 8.85 -1.30 28.41
CA MET A 216 9.07 -1.65 27.01
C MET A 216 7.86 -2.34 26.38
N ALA A 217 7.13 -3.19 27.11
CA ALA A 217 5.88 -3.77 26.64
C ALA A 217 4.78 -2.72 26.40
N THR A 218 4.77 -1.61 27.15
CA THR A 218 3.85 -0.47 26.92
C THR A 218 4.22 0.35 25.68
N LEU A 219 5.51 0.54 25.39
CA LEU A 219 5.98 1.32 24.24
C LEU A 219 6.05 0.49 22.93
N ARG A 220 6.22 -0.82 23.01
CA ARG A 220 6.42 -1.67 21.82
C ARG A 220 5.26 -1.61 20.80
N PRO A 221 3.96 -1.63 21.17
CA PRO A 221 2.86 -1.63 20.21
C PRO A 221 2.83 -0.44 19.25
N GLU A 222 3.20 0.76 19.72
CA GLU A 222 3.30 1.97 18.90
C GLU A 222 4.62 2.06 18.11
N MET A 223 5.66 1.32 18.52
CA MET A 223 6.99 1.34 17.91
C MET A 223 7.21 0.24 16.86
N ILE A 224 6.36 -0.79 16.80
CA ILE A 224 6.42 -1.87 15.79
C ILE A 224 6.73 -1.37 14.36
N PRO A 225 6.05 -0.35 13.79
CA PRO A 225 6.34 0.09 12.42
C PRO A 225 7.66 0.85 12.27
N TYR A 226 8.27 1.32 13.36
CA TYR A 226 9.49 2.14 13.36
C TYR A 226 10.74 1.38 13.87
N GLU A 227 10.56 0.26 14.58
CA GLU A 227 11.63 -0.41 15.34
C GLU A 227 12.83 -0.81 14.47
N ALA A 228 12.60 -1.25 13.22
CA ALA A 228 13.68 -1.61 12.31
C ALA A 228 14.58 -0.40 11.96
N ALA A 229 13.98 0.77 11.74
CA ALA A 229 14.71 2.02 11.46
C ALA A 229 15.45 2.52 12.71
N ILE A 230 14.81 2.45 13.88
CA ILE A 230 15.41 2.82 15.18
C ILE A 230 16.64 1.94 15.47
N ARG A 231 16.52 0.62 15.31
CA ARG A 231 17.65 -0.33 15.48
C ARG A 231 18.79 -0.08 14.49
N HIS A 232 18.48 0.28 13.25
CA HIS A 232 19.49 0.63 12.26
C HIS A 232 20.30 1.87 12.68
N GLU A 233 19.64 2.95 13.13
CA GLU A 233 20.32 4.18 13.53
C GLU A 233 21.11 4.03 14.84
N ILE A 234 20.62 3.24 15.80
CA ILE A 234 21.39 2.79 16.98
C ILE A 234 22.69 2.09 16.53
N THR A 235 22.60 1.15 15.59
CA THR A 235 23.77 0.37 15.14
C THR A 235 24.81 1.26 14.45
N LYS A 236 24.34 2.20 13.62
CA LYS A 236 25.17 3.19 12.91
C LYS A 236 25.86 4.18 13.87
N SER A 237 25.26 4.51 15.00
CA SER A 237 25.81 5.42 16.03
C SER A 237 26.79 4.76 17.01
N ARG A 238 27.39 3.62 16.62
CA ARG A 238 28.30 2.73 17.38
C ARG A 238 27.62 1.69 18.29
N GLY A 239 26.29 1.64 18.32
CA GLY A 239 25.55 0.65 19.12
C GLY A 239 25.70 0.83 20.63
N PHE A 240 25.28 -0.17 21.39
CA PHE A 240 25.36 -0.17 22.84
C PHE A 240 26.57 -0.98 23.31
N SER A 241 27.53 -0.32 23.96
CA SER A 241 28.66 -0.96 24.64
C SER A 241 28.30 -1.25 26.10
N CYS A 242 28.79 -2.37 26.65
CA CYS A 242 28.69 -2.62 28.08
C CYS A 242 29.36 -1.49 28.89
N PRO A 243 28.77 -1.04 30.01
CA PRO A 243 29.40 -0.05 30.87
C PRO A 243 30.67 -0.63 31.50
N THR A 244 31.72 0.19 31.58
CA THR A 244 32.89 -0.10 32.40
C THR A 244 32.56 0.08 33.88
N ALA A 245 33.38 -0.44 34.79
CA ALA A 245 33.13 -0.38 36.24
C ALA A 245 32.95 1.07 36.77
N ASP A 246 33.66 2.05 36.20
CA ASP A 246 33.50 3.47 36.54
C ASP A 246 32.22 4.12 35.97
N LYS A 247 31.49 3.41 35.09
CA LYS A 247 30.23 3.83 34.47
C LYS A 247 29.02 3.02 34.94
N GLU A 248 29.21 1.94 35.71
CA GLU A 248 28.10 1.13 36.19
C GLU A 248 27.12 1.96 37.03
N GLN A 249 27.60 2.79 37.96
CA GLN A 249 26.72 3.67 38.76
C GLN A 249 25.91 4.66 37.90
N ALA A 250 26.50 5.17 36.81
CA ALA A 250 25.80 6.03 35.85
C ALA A 250 24.73 5.26 35.05
N PHE A 251 25.00 3.99 34.70
CA PHE A 251 24.01 3.09 34.12
C PHE A 251 22.86 2.78 35.09
N GLN A 252 23.15 2.51 36.38
CA GLN A 252 22.11 2.29 37.40
C GLN A 252 21.24 3.54 37.60
N GLU A 253 21.81 4.74 37.52
CA GLU A 253 21.06 5.99 37.54
C GLU A 253 20.19 6.16 36.27
N ALA A 254 20.74 5.90 35.08
CA ALA A 254 19.98 5.96 33.83
C ALA A 254 18.82 4.94 33.80
N MET A 255 19.03 3.72 34.29
CA MET A 255 18.00 2.69 34.42
C MET A 255 16.90 3.08 35.41
N ARG A 256 17.23 3.81 36.48
CA ARG A 256 16.26 4.36 37.47
C ARG A 256 15.53 5.61 36.99
N ARG A 257 16.06 6.34 35.99
CA ARG A 257 15.39 7.46 35.30
C ARG A 257 14.48 6.99 34.17
N PHE A 258 14.93 6.03 33.37
CA PHE A 258 14.03 5.01 32.83
C PHE A 258 13.33 4.29 34.00
N ILE A 259 12.34 3.43 33.78
CA ILE A 259 11.37 3.05 34.84
C ILE A 259 10.57 4.27 35.36
N ALA A 260 11.15 5.16 36.18
CA ALA A 260 10.42 6.15 37.00
C ALA A 260 9.91 7.41 36.27
N MET A 261 10.67 8.01 35.35
CA MET A 261 10.27 9.27 34.68
C MET A 261 9.25 9.01 33.56
N SER A 262 8.37 9.96 33.22
CA SER A 262 7.56 9.83 31.99
C SER A 262 8.47 9.86 30.73
N PRO A 263 7.96 9.49 29.53
CA PRO A 263 8.73 9.65 28.30
C PRO A 263 9.15 11.10 28.05
N ASP A 264 8.27 12.07 28.34
CA ASP A 264 8.53 13.50 28.14
C ASP A 264 9.54 14.05 29.15
N ASP A 265 9.45 13.67 30.42
CA ASP A 265 10.44 14.02 31.45
C ASP A 265 11.82 13.42 31.13
N LEU A 266 11.85 12.17 30.64
CA LEU A 266 13.09 11.50 30.26
C LEU A 266 13.75 12.17 29.04
N ALA A 267 12.95 12.57 28.05
CA ALA A 267 13.44 13.30 26.89
C ALA A 267 14.01 14.68 27.28
N ALA A 268 13.29 15.44 28.13
CA ALA A 268 13.79 16.69 28.68
C ALA A 268 15.09 16.49 29.49
N ALA A 269 15.24 15.37 30.21
CA ALA A 269 16.46 15.03 30.95
C ALA A 269 17.64 14.61 30.05
N ILE A 270 17.39 14.23 28.79
CA ILE A 270 18.41 13.89 27.78
C ILE A 270 18.81 15.14 26.97
N ASP A 271 17.85 16.02 26.67
CA ASP A 271 18.08 17.29 25.96
C ASP A 271 18.73 18.38 26.83
N ILE A 272 18.84 18.18 28.15
CA ILE A 272 19.77 18.96 28.98
C ILE A 272 21.19 18.52 28.61
N PRO A 273 22.00 19.36 27.93
CA PRO A 273 23.39 19.03 27.70
C PRO A 273 24.06 18.80 29.05
N SER A 274 24.89 17.75 29.14
CA SER A 274 25.71 17.48 30.31
C SER A 274 26.41 18.79 30.71
N GLN A 275 26.02 19.36 31.86
CA GLN A 275 26.54 20.66 32.26
C GLN A 275 28.06 20.54 32.31
N PRO A 276 28.81 21.45 31.66
CA PRO A 276 30.24 21.51 31.90
C PRO A 276 30.43 21.77 33.40
N GLU A 277 31.27 20.96 34.04
CA GLU A 277 31.68 21.22 35.42
C GLU A 277 32.11 22.69 35.54
N VAL A 278 31.63 23.35 36.60
CA VAL A 278 31.96 24.75 36.86
C VAL A 278 33.45 24.84 37.22
N VAL A 279 34.28 25.03 36.20
CA VAL A 279 35.69 25.36 36.37
C VAL A 279 35.75 26.78 36.91
N THR A 280 35.74 26.90 38.23
CA THR A 280 36.06 28.16 38.91
C THR A 280 37.46 28.62 38.49
N PRO A 281 37.63 29.85 37.99
CA PRO A 281 38.93 30.32 37.54
C PRO A 281 39.88 30.50 38.74
N VAL A 282 40.90 29.65 38.83
CA VAL A 282 41.98 29.79 39.81
C VAL A 282 42.73 31.09 39.53
N LYS A 283 42.60 32.05 40.46
CA LYS A 283 43.32 33.32 40.44
C LYS A 283 44.80 33.05 40.72
N LYS A 284 45.65 33.26 39.72
CA LYS A 284 47.11 33.08 39.84
C LYS A 284 47.73 34.23 40.64
N PRO A 285 48.68 33.97 41.55
CA PRO A 285 49.54 35.00 42.14
C PRO A 285 50.55 35.54 41.13
#